data_AF-R5BC71-F1
#
_entry.id   AF-R5BC71-F1
#
_cell.length_a   1.000
_cell.length_b   1.000
_cell.length_c   1.000
_cell.angle_alpha   90.00
_cell.angle_beta   90.00
_cell.angle_gamma   90.00
#
_symmetry.space_group_name_H-M   'P 1'
#
loop_
_entity.id
_entity.type
_entity.pdbx_description
1 polymer ?
#
loop_
_entity_poly.entity_id
_entity_poly.type
_entity_poly.pdbx_seq_one_letter_code
_entity_poly.pdbx_strand_id
1 'polypeptide(L)'
;MKTCPGCGNPFTPENPRQRYCNETCRNTYNMRLKRQRKQARKAEIETMAARETFGGKSHLSITEAARFLGVSRPTLYARINAGELTPLKVSSRTVRIPIEQLTADSQIQPQPIKGDWSILITKAEVLQKYNISESRLMRRMKEEGFRPRIIKGKAFYPKKEVDRLFKPTPVYNKEDWYNADDLMQSEGITRKYISAYVREKKIPVQRDGRLLLISKKDWDRSRLFQGDIEKNYLTVDQAKKHYHLGQQTFYDKVKAASIEGTRTGIYVYYKKTDLDRLFKDKTPKIPAEIRKNYMRSGDALKYYHLGQKRFSEETQAAGVTKVRTEGNYVWYKKDELDKLFKKISDNGSN
;
A
#
# COMPACT_ATOMS: atom_id res chain seq x y z
N MET A 1 -4.20 38.42 6.68
CA MET A 1 -2.75 38.38 7.03
C MET A 1 -1.93 38.72 5.79
N LYS A 2 -0.90 39.57 5.91
CA LYS A 2 0.04 39.90 4.81
C LYS A 2 1.43 39.38 5.16
N THR A 3 2.23 39.04 4.15
CA THR A 3 3.63 38.65 4.34
C THR A 3 4.53 39.88 4.20
N CYS A 4 5.42 40.12 5.18
CA CYS A 4 6.35 41.24 5.15
C CYS A 4 7.49 41.02 4.13
N PRO A 5 7.71 41.91 3.14
CA PRO A 5 8.81 41.76 2.17
C PRO A 5 10.22 41.86 2.78
N GLY A 6 10.35 42.44 3.98
CA GLY A 6 11.63 42.60 4.67
C GLY A 6 12.10 41.33 5.37
N CYS A 7 11.24 40.73 6.20
CA CYS A 7 11.56 39.57 7.04
C CYS A 7 10.90 38.25 6.62
N GLY A 8 9.92 38.28 5.72
CA GLY A 8 9.21 37.08 5.25
C GLY A 8 8.13 36.54 6.19
N ASN A 9 7.95 37.13 7.38
CA ASN A 9 6.97 36.66 8.36
C ASN A 9 5.55 37.18 8.05
N PRO A 10 4.50 36.40 8.39
CA PRO A 10 3.12 36.86 8.33
C PRO A 10 2.84 37.90 9.43
N PHE A 11 2.12 38.96 9.11
CA PHE A 11 1.68 39.98 10.07
C PHE A 11 0.26 40.48 9.78
N THR A 12 -0.34 41.10 10.78
CA THR A 12 -1.65 41.76 10.67
C THR A 12 -1.41 43.25 10.44
N PRO A 13 -1.79 43.81 9.28
CA PRO A 13 -1.61 45.24 9.02
C PRO A 13 -2.63 46.06 9.82
N GLU A 14 -2.18 47.15 10.43
CA GLU A 14 -3.04 48.14 11.11
C GLU A 14 -3.85 48.95 10.09
N ASN A 15 -3.25 49.22 8.92
CA ASN A 15 -3.88 49.97 7.84
C ASN A 15 -3.82 49.21 6.50
N PRO A 16 -4.81 49.39 5.60
CA PRO A 16 -4.84 48.72 4.29
C PRO A 16 -3.57 48.95 3.44
N ARG A 17 -2.89 50.10 3.63
CA ARG A 17 -1.66 50.48 2.92
C ARG A 17 -0.37 49.94 3.57
N GLN A 18 -0.43 49.40 4.78
CA GLN A 18 0.75 48.87 5.47
C GLN A 18 1.30 47.65 4.72
N ARG A 19 2.57 47.73 4.34
CA ARG A 19 3.29 46.72 3.54
C ARG A 19 4.35 45.96 4.32
N TYR A 20 4.84 46.52 5.42
CA TYR A 20 5.90 45.94 6.26
C TYR A 20 5.38 45.74 7.69
N CYS A 21 5.93 44.76 8.41
CA CYS A 21 5.51 44.46 9.79
C CYS A 21 5.93 45.56 10.79
N ASN A 22 7.02 46.28 10.53
CA ASN A 22 7.50 47.41 11.33
C ASN A 22 8.37 48.36 10.51
N GLU A 23 8.69 49.53 11.07
CA GLU A 23 9.53 50.55 10.44
C GLU A 23 10.95 50.05 10.16
N THR A 24 11.50 49.23 11.06
CA THR A 24 12.82 48.60 10.90
C THR A 24 12.88 47.68 9.68
N CYS A 25 11.84 46.87 9.41
CA CYS A 25 11.76 46.03 8.21
C CYS A 25 11.63 46.85 6.93
N ARG A 26 10.94 47.99 6.97
CA ARG A 26 10.84 48.94 5.85
C ARG A 26 12.22 49.52 5.51
N ASN A 27 12.93 50.01 6.52
CA ASN A 27 14.24 50.64 6.36
C ASN A 27 15.32 49.65 5.93
N THR A 28 15.35 48.46 6.51
CA THR A 28 16.29 47.39 6.11
C THR A 28 16.04 46.93 4.67
N TYR A 29 14.78 46.75 4.26
CA TYR A 29 14.43 46.43 2.88
C TYR A 29 14.85 47.54 1.91
N ASN A 30 14.55 48.81 2.22
CA ASN A 30 14.95 49.96 1.40
C ASN A 30 16.48 50.12 1.31
N MET A 31 17.21 49.90 2.41
CA MET A 31 18.67 49.89 2.44
C MET A 31 19.24 48.77 1.57
N ARG A 32 18.68 47.56 1.63
CA ARG A 32 19.05 46.43 0.75
C ARG A 32 18.82 46.78 -0.72
N LEU A 33 17.68 47.40 -1.05
CA LEU A 33 17.36 47.84 -2.42
C LEU A 33 18.35 48.91 -2.91
N LYS A 34 18.68 49.91 -2.07
CA LYS A 34 19.67 50.94 -2.39
C LYS A 34 21.05 50.33 -2.63
N ARG A 35 21.47 49.36 -1.80
CA ARG A 35 22.74 48.62 -1.98
C ARG A 35 22.76 47.83 -3.29
N GLN A 36 21.68 47.12 -3.63
CA GLN A 36 21.57 46.40 -4.90
C GLN A 36 21.66 47.33 -6.10
N ARG A 37 20.94 48.47 -6.10
CA ARG A 37 21.02 49.47 -7.17
C ARG A 37 22.43 50.05 -7.31
N LYS A 38 23.11 50.34 -6.20
CA LYS A 38 24.50 50.83 -6.21
C LYS A 38 25.47 49.77 -6.76
N GLN A 39 25.30 48.50 -6.39
CA GLN A 39 26.10 47.40 -6.94
C GLN A 39 25.85 47.20 -8.43
N ALA A 40 24.60 47.22 -8.89
CA ALA A 40 24.25 47.10 -10.30
C ALA A 40 24.87 48.24 -11.12
N ARG A 41 24.73 49.49 -10.66
CA ARG A 41 25.34 50.65 -11.31
C ARG A 41 26.87 50.57 -11.34
N LYS A 42 27.50 50.09 -10.25
CA LYS A 42 28.96 49.89 -10.20
C LYS A 42 29.40 48.82 -11.21
N ALA A 43 28.67 47.70 -11.30
CA ALA A 43 28.95 46.64 -12.26
C ALA A 43 28.79 47.13 -13.70
N GLU A 44 27.75 47.91 -13.99
CA GLU A 44 27.53 48.50 -15.31
C GLU A 44 28.68 49.44 -15.71
N ILE A 45 29.09 50.35 -14.81
CA ILE A 45 30.25 51.22 -15.02
C ILE A 45 31.53 50.39 -15.24
N GLU A 46 31.75 49.34 -14.46
CA GLU A 46 32.90 48.44 -14.61
C GLU A 46 32.89 47.70 -15.96
N THR A 47 31.72 47.29 -16.45
CA THR A 47 31.58 46.68 -17.78
C THR A 47 31.82 47.67 -18.91
N MET A 48 31.34 48.92 -18.79
CA MET A 48 31.60 49.97 -19.77
C MET A 48 33.10 50.32 -19.82
N ALA A 49 33.73 50.51 -18.65
CA ALA A 49 35.17 50.75 -18.56
C ALA A 49 36.01 49.56 -19.08
N ALA A 50 35.58 48.32 -18.84
CA ALA A 50 36.21 47.15 -19.41
C ALA A 50 36.09 47.14 -20.95
N ARG A 51 34.91 47.46 -21.50
CA ARG A 51 34.73 47.55 -22.97
C ARG A 51 35.65 48.61 -23.60
N GLU A 52 35.81 49.76 -22.96
CA GLU A 52 36.74 50.81 -23.41
C GLU A 52 38.20 50.36 -23.32
N THR A 53 38.61 49.72 -22.23
CA THR A 53 39.99 49.25 -22.01
C THR A 53 40.38 48.11 -22.95
N PHE A 54 39.42 47.24 -23.30
CA PHE A 54 39.66 46.02 -24.07
C PHE A 54 39.26 46.14 -25.54
N GLY A 55 38.55 47.19 -25.95
CA GLY A 55 38.09 47.40 -27.33
C GLY A 55 39.19 47.53 -28.38
N GLY A 56 40.44 47.81 -27.96
CA GLY A 56 41.61 47.85 -28.85
C GLY A 56 42.36 46.53 -29.01
N LYS A 57 42.00 45.46 -28.27
CA LYS A 57 42.67 44.15 -28.36
C LYS A 57 41.87 43.22 -29.29
N SER A 58 42.54 42.60 -30.26
CA SER A 58 41.92 41.59 -31.14
C SER A 58 41.55 40.29 -30.41
N HIS A 59 42.29 39.95 -29.35
CA HIS A 59 42.14 38.67 -28.64
C HIS A 59 42.14 38.86 -27.12
N LEU A 60 41.07 38.44 -26.46
CA LEU A 60 40.90 38.57 -25.02
C LEU A 60 41.15 37.24 -24.30
N SER A 61 41.74 37.30 -23.10
CA SER A 61 41.76 36.14 -22.21
C SER A 61 40.36 35.83 -21.69
N ILE A 62 40.14 34.61 -21.17
CA ILE A 62 38.85 34.19 -20.60
C ILE A 62 38.36 35.16 -19.51
N THR A 63 39.27 35.69 -18.68
CA THR A 63 38.90 36.64 -17.62
C THR A 63 38.52 38.01 -18.20
N GLU A 64 39.25 38.50 -19.20
CA GLU A 64 38.95 39.77 -19.87
C GLU A 64 37.63 39.68 -20.66
N ALA A 65 37.42 38.59 -21.39
CA ALA A 65 36.18 38.32 -22.13
C ALA A 65 34.95 38.24 -21.20
N ALA A 66 35.10 37.62 -20.03
CA ALA A 66 34.02 37.56 -19.03
C ALA A 66 33.64 38.97 -18.53
N ARG A 67 34.62 39.84 -18.26
CA ARG A 67 34.39 41.24 -17.89
C ARG A 67 33.78 42.04 -19.04
N PHE A 68 34.27 41.84 -20.26
CA PHE A 68 33.78 42.52 -21.47
C PHE A 68 32.30 42.24 -21.74
N LEU A 69 31.85 41.00 -21.52
CA LEU A 69 30.45 40.58 -21.62
C LEU A 69 29.62 40.88 -20.35
N GLY A 70 30.25 41.27 -19.24
CA GLY A 70 29.56 41.44 -17.95
C GLY A 70 29.00 40.14 -17.36
N VAL A 71 29.60 39.00 -17.67
CA VAL A 71 29.17 37.67 -17.20
C VAL A 71 30.22 37.01 -16.31
N SER A 72 29.83 35.99 -15.56
CA SER A 72 30.76 35.21 -14.74
C SER A 72 31.65 34.30 -15.60
N ARG A 73 32.86 33.97 -15.12
CA ARG A 73 33.74 32.99 -15.78
C ARG A 73 33.03 31.64 -16.06
N PRO A 74 32.28 31.04 -15.12
CA PRO A 74 31.48 29.84 -15.39
C PRO A 74 30.49 30.00 -16.54
N THR A 75 29.81 31.15 -16.65
CA THR A 75 28.89 31.44 -17.75
C THR A 75 29.61 31.46 -19.09
N LEU A 76 30.81 32.08 -19.14
CA LEU A 76 31.63 32.09 -20.34
C LEU A 76 32.10 30.68 -20.73
N TYR A 77 32.52 29.85 -19.77
CA TYR A 77 32.86 28.45 -20.02
C TYR A 77 31.65 27.63 -20.53
N ALA A 78 30.44 27.91 -20.04
CA ALA A 78 29.23 27.25 -20.52
C ALA A 78 28.97 27.58 -22.00
N ARG A 79 29.18 28.83 -22.43
CA ARG A 79 29.06 29.23 -23.85
C ARG A 79 30.10 28.55 -24.74
N ILE A 80 31.35 28.45 -24.26
CA ILE A 80 32.41 27.70 -24.94
C ILE A 80 32.04 26.22 -25.09
N ASN A 81 31.54 25.59 -24.03
CA ASN A 81 31.14 24.18 -24.06
C ASN A 81 29.90 23.93 -24.93
N ALA A 82 29.03 24.93 -25.07
CA ALA A 82 27.88 24.90 -25.98
C ALA A 82 28.28 25.10 -27.46
N GLY A 83 29.54 25.45 -27.73
CA GLY A 83 30.05 25.74 -29.08
C GLY A 83 29.71 27.14 -29.59
N GLU A 84 29.13 28.01 -28.76
CA GLU A 84 28.77 29.39 -29.13
C GLU A 84 30.01 30.28 -29.34
N LEU A 85 31.05 30.06 -28.54
CA LEU A 85 32.33 30.76 -28.63
C LEU A 85 33.43 29.77 -28.99
N THR A 86 34.26 30.10 -29.97
CA THR A 86 35.38 29.24 -30.40
C THR A 86 36.71 29.81 -29.89
N PRO A 87 37.22 29.29 -28.75
CA PRO A 87 38.50 29.73 -28.22
C PRO A 87 39.68 29.30 -29.09
N LEU A 88 40.61 30.21 -29.34
CA LEU A 88 41.90 29.93 -29.95
C LEU A 88 42.91 29.49 -28.88
N LYS A 89 43.52 28.32 -29.09
CA LYS A 89 44.63 27.84 -28.25
C LYS A 89 45.93 28.46 -28.74
N VAL A 90 46.47 29.39 -27.95
CA VAL A 90 47.78 30.02 -28.22
C VAL A 90 48.91 29.16 -27.64
N SER A 91 48.63 28.41 -26.56
CA SER A 91 49.56 27.46 -25.93
C SER A 91 48.76 26.38 -25.20
N SER A 92 49.43 25.32 -24.71
CA SER A 92 48.83 24.22 -23.95
C SER A 92 47.98 24.70 -22.74
N ARG A 93 48.33 25.84 -22.15
CA ARG A 93 47.62 26.45 -21.01
C ARG A 93 46.95 27.80 -21.31
N THR A 94 47.17 28.37 -22.50
CA THR A 94 46.71 29.73 -22.81
C THR A 94 45.68 29.72 -23.92
N VAL A 95 44.49 30.18 -23.57
CA VAL A 95 43.34 30.26 -24.46
C VAL A 95 42.91 31.72 -24.61
N ARG A 96 42.68 32.15 -25.84
CA ARG A 96 42.21 33.49 -26.19
C ARG A 96 40.93 33.43 -27.01
N ILE A 97 40.06 34.42 -26.84
CA ILE A 97 38.77 34.52 -27.54
C ILE A 97 38.83 35.78 -28.43
N PRO A 98 38.55 35.67 -29.74
CA PRO A 98 38.46 36.82 -30.63
C PRO A 98 37.35 37.78 -30.19
N ILE A 99 37.60 39.09 -30.26
CA ILE A 99 36.63 40.11 -29.81
C ILE A 99 35.39 40.17 -30.70
N GLU A 100 35.53 39.80 -31.98
CA GLU A 100 34.47 39.78 -32.98
C GLU A 100 33.34 38.81 -32.60
N GLN A 101 33.69 37.69 -31.95
CA GLN A 101 32.71 36.72 -31.44
C GLN A 101 31.95 37.27 -30.23
N LEU A 102 32.58 38.14 -29.45
CA LEU A 102 31.99 38.73 -28.25
C LEU A 102 31.10 39.94 -28.57
N THR A 103 31.36 40.63 -29.68
CA THR A 103 30.57 41.78 -30.14
C THR A 103 29.38 41.36 -31.01
N ALA A 104 29.53 40.32 -31.83
CA ALA A 104 28.45 39.71 -32.61
C ALA A 104 27.29 39.21 -31.73
N ASP A 105 27.60 38.78 -30.51
CA ASP A 105 26.69 38.20 -29.52
C ASP A 105 25.79 39.21 -28.77
N SER A 106 25.78 40.49 -29.18
CA SER A 106 24.84 41.48 -28.62
C SER A 106 23.37 41.16 -28.93
N GLN A 107 23.10 40.23 -29.86
CA GLN A 107 21.78 39.72 -30.15
C GLN A 107 21.53 38.41 -29.38
N ILE A 108 21.28 38.50 -28.07
CA ILE A 108 20.58 37.43 -27.35
C ILE A 108 19.17 37.39 -27.94
N GLN A 109 18.98 36.65 -29.03
CA GLN A 109 17.66 36.31 -29.53
C GLN A 109 17.02 35.45 -28.43
N PRO A 110 15.93 35.90 -27.78
CA PRO A 110 15.22 35.03 -26.87
C PRO A 110 14.84 33.78 -27.64
N GLN A 111 15.29 32.60 -27.18
CA GLN A 111 14.94 31.35 -27.85
C GLN A 111 13.43 31.32 -28.07
N PRO A 112 12.96 31.01 -29.30
CA PRO A 112 11.54 30.97 -29.59
C PRO A 112 10.87 30.05 -28.57
N ILE A 113 9.84 30.57 -27.90
CA ILE A 113 9.15 29.82 -26.86
C ILE A 113 8.47 28.64 -27.58
N LYS A 114 9.04 27.44 -27.45
CA LYS A 114 8.46 26.23 -28.04
C LYS A 114 7.02 26.04 -27.52
N GLY A 115 6.14 25.54 -28.38
CA GLY A 115 4.79 25.08 -28.03
C GLY A 115 3.67 26.09 -28.30
N ASP A 116 2.45 25.58 -28.40
CA ASP A 116 1.23 26.36 -28.58
C ASP A 116 0.72 26.90 -27.23
N TRP A 117 0.92 28.20 -26.98
CA TRP A 117 0.52 28.89 -25.76
C TRP A 117 -0.94 29.36 -25.74
N SER A 118 -1.75 28.96 -26.72
CA SER A 118 -3.17 29.37 -26.83
C SER A 118 -3.99 28.90 -25.63
N ILE A 119 -3.70 27.71 -25.09
CA ILE A 119 -4.40 27.14 -23.93
C ILE A 119 -3.39 26.90 -22.81
N LEU A 120 -3.56 27.65 -21.72
CA LEU A 120 -2.71 27.58 -20.55
C LEU A 120 -3.39 26.79 -19.44
N ILE A 121 -2.62 25.93 -18.77
CA ILE A 121 -3.03 25.20 -17.58
C ILE A 121 -2.16 25.62 -16.40
N THR A 122 -2.75 25.79 -15.20
CA THR A 122 -1.97 26.15 -14.02
C THR A 122 -1.16 24.97 -13.52
N LYS A 123 -0.02 25.23 -12.88
CA LYS A 123 0.76 24.19 -12.20
C LYS A 123 -0.11 23.29 -11.32
N ALA A 124 -1.00 23.87 -10.50
CA ALA A 124 -1.84 23.12 -9.57
C ALA A 124 -2.80 22.16 -10.31
N GLU A 125 -3.44 22.63 -11.38
CA GLU A 125 -4.32 21.82 -12.22
C GLU A 125 -3.56 20.66 -12.88
N VAL A 126 -2.32 20.88 -13.34
CA VAL A 126 -1.49 19.81 -13.92
C VAL A 126 -1.20 18.72 -12.88
N LEU A 127 -0.80 19.11 -11.67
CA LEU A 127 -0.48 18.14 -10.62
C LEU A 127 -1.71 17.31 -10.23
N GLN A 128 -2.89 17.93 -10.15
CA GLN A 128 -4.14 17.24 -9.84
C GLN A 128 -4.60 16.34 -10.98
N LYS A 129 -4.69 16.85 -12.21
CA LYS A 129 -5.23 16.13 -13.35
C LYS A 129 -4.41 14.91 -13.74
N TYR A 130 -3.08 14.99 -13.59
CA TYR A 130 -2.16 13.93 -14.00
C TYR A 130 -1.60 13.11 -12.83
N ASN A 131 -2.00 13.41 -11.59
CA ASN A 131 -1.46 12.79 -10.37
C ASN A 131 0.07 12.70 -10.36
N ILE A 132 0.77 13.75 -10.78
CA ILE A 132 2.23 13.80 -10.86
C ILE A 132 2.82 14.68 -9.77
N SER A 133 4.04 14.35 -9.34
CA SER A 133 4.79 15.21 -8.42
C SER A 133 5.33 16.46 -9.13
N GLU A 134 5.48 17.55 -8.37
CA GLU A 134 6.05 18.80 -8.86
C GLU A 134 7.44 18.59 -9.47
N SER A 135 8.31 17.85 -8.80
CA SER A 135 9.66 17.57 -9.28
C SER A 135 9.66 16.84 -10.61
N ARG A 136 8.70 15.92 -10.83
CA ARG A 136 8.55 15.19 -12.10
C ARG A 136 8.12 16.13 -13.22
N LEU A 137 7.16 17.02 -12.95
CA LEU A 137 6.72 18.05 -13.89
C LEU A 137 7.91 18.94 -14.29
N MET A 138 8.60 19.53 -13.31
CA MET A 138 9.71 20.46 -13.56
C MET A 138 10.86 19.80 -14.32
N ARG A 139 11.22 18.57 -13.96
CA ARG A 139 12.28 17.82 -14.64
C ARG A 139 11.93 17.56 -16.11
N ARG A 140 10.73 17.04 -16.39
CA ARG A 140 10.26 16.76 -17.75
C ARG A 140 10.17 18.02 -18.61
N MET A 141 9.62 19.10 -18.05
CA MET A 141 9.54 20.37 -18.79
C MET A 141 10.93 20.93 -19.10
N LYS A 142 11.91 20.77 -18.20
CA LYS A 142 13.31 21.17 -18.43
C LYS A 142 13.99 20.31 -19.50
N GLU A 143 13.78 19.00 -19.49
CA GLU A 143 14.31 18.06 -20.51
C GLU A 143 13.85 18.45 -21.93
N GLU A 144 12.59 18.86 -22.08
CA GLU A 144 12.00 19.26 -23.36
C GLU A 144 12.29 20.74 -23.73
N GLY A 145 12.89 21.50 -22.82
CA GLY A 145 13.25 22.91 -23.05
C GLY A 145 12.12 23.92 -22.86
N PHE A 146 11.01 23.54 -22.20
CA PHE A 146 9.92 24.46 -21.89
C PHE A 146 10.17 25.22 -20.59
N ARG A 147 10.04 26.56 -20.64
CA ARG A 147 10.05 27.42 -19.45
C ARG A 147 8.62 27.82 -19.07
N PRO A 148 8.21 27.69 -17.79
CA PRO A 148 6.87 28.11 -17.38
C PRO A 148 6.67 29.62 -17.56
N ARG A 149 5.47 30.01 -18.00
CA ARG A 149 5.09 31.43 -18.05
C ARG A 149 4.53 31.85 -16.69
N ILE A 150 5.15 32.85 -16.07
CA ILE A 150 4.70 33.36 -14.77
C ILE A 150 3.70 34.49 -15.00
N ILE A 151 2.41 34.25 -14.70
CA ILE A 151 1.34 35.24 -14.78
C ILE A 151 0.82 35.46 -13.37
N LYS A 152 0.89 36.70 -12.87
CA LYS A 152 0.43 37.08 -11.52
C LYS A 152 1.00 36.17 -10.40
N GLY A 153 2.27 35.77 -10.52
CA GLY A 153 2.96 34.93 -9.53
C GLY A 153 2.64 33.43 -9.60
N LYS A 154 1.81 32.97 -10.55
CA LYS A 154 1.53 31.55 -10.78
C LYS A 154 2.23 31.08 -12.05
N ALA A 155 2.76 29.85 -12.02
CA ALA A 155 3.36 29.21 -13.18
C ALA A 155 2.28 28.55 -14.05
N PHE A 156 2.31 28.89 -15.35
CA PHE A 156 1.43 28.36 -16.38
C PHE A 156 2.23 27.56 -17.41
N TYR A 157 1.61 26.50 -17.90
CA TYR A 157 2.18 25.61 -18.90
C TYR A 157 1.25 25.46 -20.10
N PRO A 158 1.77 25.15 -21.30
CA PRO A 158 0.94 24.86 -22.47
C PRO A 158 0.19 23.54 -22.29
N LYS A 159 -1.14 23.56 -22.34
CA LYS A 159 -1.96 22.36 -22.08
C LYS A 159 -1.65 21.24 -23.06
N LYS A 160 -1.53 21.53 -24.36
CA LYS A 160 -1.24 20.52 -25.40
C LYS A 160 0.08 19.77 -25.14
N GLU A 161 1.13 20.50 -24.75
CA GLU A 161 2.44 19.89 -24.47
C GLU A 161 2.41 19.08 -23.17
N VAL A 162 1.73 19.59 -22.14
CA VAL A 162 1.52 18.83 -20.89
C VAL A 162 0.76 17.53 -21.17
N ASP A 163 -0.32 17.59 -21.95
CA ASP A 163 -1.15 16.44 -22.31
C ASP A 163 -0.37 15.43 -23.18
N ARG A 164 0.59 15.91 -24.00
CA ARG A 164 1.52 15.06 -24.76
C ARG A 164 2.56 14.37 -23.86
N LEU A 165 3.09 15.08 -22.86
CA LEU A 165 4.14 14.58 -21.97
C LEU A 165 3.62 13.68 -20.85
N PHE A 166 2.39 13.93 -20.40
CA PHE A 166 1.75 13.21 -19.31
C PHE A 166 0.43 12.63 -19.82
N LYS A 167 0.39 11.31 -19.96
CA LYS A 167 -0.88 10.61 -20.21
C LYS A 167 -1.79 10.79 -18.98
N PRO A 168 -3.09 11.07 -19.16
CA PRO A 168 -4.04 11.12 -18.05
C PRO A 168 -4.01 9.81 -17.28
N THR A 169 -4.05 9.87 -15.96
CA THR A 169 -4.20 8.68 -15.13
C THR A 169 -5.53 8.00 -15.52
N PRO A 170 -5.56 6.68 -15.77
CA PRO A 170 -6.82 5.99 -15.92
C PRO A 170 -7.61 6.17 -14.63
N VAL A 171 -8.76 6.85 -14.75
CA VAL A 171 -9.70 7.00 -13.64
C VAL A 171 -10.22 5.61 -13.32
N TYR A 172 -9.84 5.12 -12.16
CA TYR A 172 -10.28 3.84 -11.66
C TYR A 172 -11.74 3.93 -11.20
N ASN A 173 -12.56 2.98 -11.64
CA ASN A 173 -13.89 2.79 -11.06
C ASN A 173 -13.74 2.07 -9.73
N LYS A 174 -14.20 2.73 -8.65
CA LYS A 174 -14.22 2.18 -7.29
C LYS A 174 -15.07 0.91 -7.16
N GLU A 175 -15.92 0.64 -8.15
CA GLU A 175 -16.81 -0.52 -8.20
C GLU A 175 -16.10 -1.81 -8.61
N ASP A 176 -15.14 -1.73 -9.53
CA ASP A 176 -14.41 -2.89 -10.08
C ASP A 176 -13.17 -3.26 -9.25
N TRP A 177 -12.78 -2.31 -8.42
CA TRP A 177 -11.55 -2.15 -7.68
C TRP A 177 -11.58 -2.27 -6.14
N TYR A 178 -10.74 -3.10 -5.50
CA TYR A 178 -10.42 -2.94 -4.07
C TYR A 178 -9.11 -2.20 -3.81
N ASN A 179 -9.12 -1.28 -2.82
CA ASN A 179 -7.89 -0.78 -2.20
C ASN A 179 -7.40 -1.80 -1.16
N ALA A 180 -6.10 -2.09 -1.16
CA ALA A 180 -5.48 -2.94 -0.15
C ALA A 180 -5.72 -2.44 1.27
N ASP A 181 -5.72 -1.12 1.52
CA ASP A 181 -5.97 -0.59 2.86
C ASP A 181 -7.45 -0.77 3.30
N ASP A 182 -8.40 -0.69 2.36
CA ASP A 182 -9.83 -0.95 2.62
C ASP A 182 -10.06 -2.45 2.91
N LEU A 183 -9.34 -3.34 2.20
CA LEU A 183 -9.33 -4.79 2.47
C LEU A 183 -8.72 -5.12 3.83
N MET A 184 -7.70 -4.39 4.26
CA MET A 184 -7.14 -4.55 5.61
C MET A 184 -8.17 -4.21 6.69
N GLN A 185 -8.94 -3.12 6.51
CA GLN A 185 -9.94 -2.67 7.48
C GLN A 185 -11.20 -3.55 7.50
N SER A 186 -11.70 -3.92 6.33
CA SER A 186 -12.94 -4.70 6.21
C SER A 186 -12.77 -6.17 6.62
N GLU A 187 -11.63 -6.78 6.28
CA GLU A 187 -11.41 -8.22 6.51
C GLU A 187 -10.41 -8.51 7.63
N GLY A 188 -9.76 -7.50 8.21
CA GLY A 188 -8.78 -7.67 9.29
C GLY A 188 -7.48 -8.35 8.85
N ILE A 189 -7.15 -8.27 7.56
CA ILE A 189 -6.03 -8.99 6.95
C ILE A 189 -4.81 -8.08 6.83
N THR A 190 -3.63 -8.60 7.12
CA THR A 190 -2.38 -7.82 7.00
C THR A 190 -2.02 -7.55 5.53
N ARG A 191 -1.53 -6.33 5.23
CA ARG A 191 -1.01 -5.93 3.89
C ARG A 191 -0.03 -6.93 3.28
N LYS A 192 0.80 -7.55 4.11
CA LYS A 192 1.78 -8.57 3.73
C LYS A 192 1.11 -9.82 3.17
N TYR A 193 0.04 -10.28 3.82
CA TYR A 193 -0.77 -11.41 3.35
C TYR A 193 -1.44 -11.07 2.03
N ILE A 194 -2.08 -9.90 1.92
CA ILE A 194 -2.73 -9.44 0.67
C ILE A 194 -1.71 -9.45 -0.48
N SER A 195 -0.52 -8.91 -0.24
CA SER A 195 0.54 -8.84 -1.26
C SER A 195 1.08 -10.23 -1.66
N ALA A 196 1.23 -11.15 -0.71
CA ALA A 196 1.65 -12.52 -0.99
C ALA A 196 0.57 -13.28 -1.78
N TYR A 197 -0.69 -13.12 -1.37
CA TYR A 197 -1.85 -13.79 -1.96
C TYR A 197 -2.10 -13.36 -3.41
N VAL A 198 -2.06 -12.05 -3.68
CA VAL A 198 -2.13 -11.52 -5.05
C VAL A 198 -1.06 -12.13 -5.94
N ARG A 199 0.18 -12.24 -5.44
CA ARG A 199 1.30 -12.79 -6.20
C ARG A 199 1.12 -14.29 -6.46
N GLU A 200 0.67 -15.04 -5.45
CA GLU A 200 0.44 -16.48 -5.55
C GLU A 200 -0.68 -16.82 -6.55
N LYS A 201 -1.82 -16.10 -6.45
CA LYS A 201 -3.00 -16.32 -7.29
C LYS A 201 -2.96 -15.57 -8.63
N LYS A 202 -1.87 -14.83 -8.90
CA LYS A 202 -1.69 -14.02 -10.11
C LYS A 202 -2.86 -13.06 -10.38
N ILE A 203 -3.37 -12.44 -9.31
CA ILE A 203 -4.49 -11.50 -9.40
C ILE A 203 -3.99 -10.19 -10.03
N PRO A 204 -4.71 -9.60 -10.99
CA PRO A 204 -4.34 -8.30 -11.57
C PRO A 204 -4.27 -7.22 -10.48
N VAL A 205 -3.14 -6.52 -10.45
CA VAL A 205 -2.89 -5.38 -9.55
C VAL A 205 -2.45 -4.16 -10.30
N GLN A 206 -3.00 -3.02 -9.90
CA GLN A 206 -2.61 -1.70 -10.36
C GLN A 206 -2.02 -0.91 -9.19
N ARG A 207 -0.91 -0.22 -9.43
CA ARG A 207 -0.30 0.68 -8.45
C ARG A 207 -0.57 2.11 -8.86
N ASP A 208 -1.24 2.86 -8.00
CA ASP A 208 -1.41 4.30 -8.13
C ASP A 208 -0.75 4.99 -6.94
N GLY A 209 0.47 5.49 -7.16
CA GLY A 209 1.31 6.05 -6.11
C GLY A 209 1.56 5.08 -4.95
N ARG A 210 0.94 5.33 -3.80
CA ARG A 210 1.04 4.50 -2.59
C ARG A 210 -0.10 3.47 -2.45
N LEU A 211 -1.14 3.61 -3.26
CA LEU A 211 -2.30 2.72 -3.26
C LEU A 211 -2.01 1.46 -4.06
N LEU A 212 -2.35 0.33 -3.47
CA LEU A 212 -2.33 -0.97 -4.15
C LEU A 212 -3.77 -1.33 -4.46
N LEU A 213 -4.11 -1.31 -5.74
CA LEU A 213 -5.45 -1.58 -6.25
C LEU A 213 -5.49 -3.02 -6.76
N ILE A 214 -6.46 -3.79 -6.28
CA ILE A 214 -6.59 -5.23 -6.53
C ILE A 214 -7.94 -5.47 -7.20
N SER A 215 -7.94 -6.19 -8.32
CA SER A 215 -9.18 -6.48 -9.08
C SER A 215 -10.19 -7.17 -8.16
N LYS A 216 -11.35 -6.53 -7.91
CA LYS A 216 -12.40 -7.06 -7.04
C LYS A 216 -12.95 -8.38 -7.56
N LYS A 217 -13.21 -8.44 -8.86
CA LYS A 217 -13.74 -9.62 -9.53
C LYS A 217 -12.80 -10.83 -9.43
N ASP A 218 -11.50 -10.61 -9.54
CA ASP A 218 -10.51 -11.70 -9.46
C ASP A 218 -10.16 -12.06 -8.02
N TRP A 219 -10.15 -11.08 -7.12
CA TRP A 219 -10.02 -11.27 -5.68
C TRP A 219 -11.16 -12.15 -5.13
N ASP A 220 -12.41 -11.79 -5.42
CA ASP A 220 -13.58 -12.53 -4.94
C ASP A 220 -13.62 -13.94 -5.56
N ARG A 221 -13.33 -14.10 -6.85
CA ARG A 221 -13.22 -15.42 -7.51
C ARG A 221 -12.14 -16.31 -6.88
N SER A 222 -10.99 -15.74 -6.53
CA SER A 222 -9.89 -16.50 -5.90
C SER A 222 -10.21 -16.93 -4.46
N ARG A 223 -11.02 -16.14 -3.74
CA ARG A 223 -11.48 -16.41 -2.38
C ARG A 223 -12.64 -17.41 -2.31
N LEU A 224 -13.54 -17.39 -3.28
CA LEU A 224 -14.69 -18.31 -3.35
C LEU A 224 -14.23 -19.78 -3.28
N PHE A 225 -13.09 -20.11 -3.89
CA PHE A 225 -12.48 -21.45 -3.76
C PHE A 225 -12.12 -21.85 -2.32
N GLN A 226 -11.75 -20.91 -1.44
CA GLN A 226 -11.42 -21.22 -0.04
C GLN A 226 -12.68 -21.22 0.86
N GLY A 227 -13.63 -20.30 0.61
CA GLY A 227 -14.88 -20.21 1.36
C GLY A 227 -15.80 -21.42 1.19
N ASP A 228 -15.84 -22.02 -0.01
CA ASP A 228 -16.55 -23.27 -0.25
C ASP A 228 -15.84 -24.48 0.37
N ILE A 229 -14.51 -24.49 0.41
CA ILE A 229 -13.73 -25.54 1.08
C ILE A 229 -14.02 -25.53 2.59
N GLU A 230 -14.02 -24.37 3.24
CA GLU A 230 -14.28 -24.31 4.69
C GLU A 230 -15.74 -24.61 5.08
N LYS A 231 -16.70 -24.26 4.21
CA LYS A 231 -18.13 -24.51 4.47
C LYS A 231 -18.55 -25.94 4.13
N ASN A 232 -18.05 -26.49 3.01
CA ASN A 232 -18.54 -27.74 2.44
C ASN A 232 -17.53 -28.89 2.52
N TYR A 233 -16.29 -28.67 2.96
CA TYR A 233 -15.26 -29.70 3.04
C TYR A 233 -14.60 -29.74 4.43
N LEU A 234 -14.19 -30.93 4.87
CA LEU A 234 -13.43 -31.15 6.10
C LEU A 234 -12.11 -31.87 5.80
N THR A 235 -11.06 -31.52 6.54
CA THR A 235 -9.83 -32.31 6.57
C THR A 235 -10.00 -33.56 7.44
N VAL A 236 -9.11 -34.54 7.31
CA VAL A 236 -9.12 -35.78 8.11
C VAL A 236 -9.14 -35.50 9.62
N ASP A 237 -8.29 -34.59 10.10
CA ASP A 237 -8.23 -34.26 11.53
C ASP A 237 -9.46 -33.47 12.01
N GLN A 238 -10.04 -32.61 11.17
CA GLN A 238 -11.31 -31.95 11.47
C GLN A 238 -12.47 -32.96 11.50
N ALA A 239 -12.51 -33.90 10.57
CA ALA A 239 -13.52 -34.96 10.53
C ALA A 239 -13.42 -35.90 11.74
N LYS A 240 -12.21 -36.31 12.13
CA LYS A 240 -11.96 -37.10 13.36
C LYS A 240 -12.55 -36.43 14.60
N LYS A 241 -12.36 -35.11 14.74
CA LYS A 241 -12.93 -34.32 15.84
C LYS A 241 -14.45 -34.18 15.74
N HIS A 242 -14.96 -33.85 14.55
CA HIS A 242 -16.39 -33.58 14.32
C HIS A 242 -17.26 -34.83 14.50
N TYR A 243 -16.78 -35.99 14.05
CA TYR A 243 -17.53 -37.25 14.12
C TYR A 243 -17.09 -38.16 15.29
N HIS A 244 -16.06 -37.77 16.05
CA HIS A 244 -15.48 -38.55 17.15
C HIS A 244 -15.04 -39.95 16.73
N LEU A 245 -14.25 -40.04 15.65
CA LEU A 245 -13.81 -41.30 15.04
C LEU A 245 -12.29 -41.48 15.18
N GLY A 246 -11.86 -42.74 15.27
CA GLY A 246 -10.46 -43.12 15.12
C GLY A 246 -9.98 -42.95 13.67
N GLN A 247 -8.68 -42.70 13.50
CA GLN A 247 -8.08 -42.46 12.18
C GLN A 247 -8.21 -43.67 11.25
N GLN A 248 -7.99 -44.87 11.76
CA GLN A 248 -8.08 -46.10 10.97
C GLN A 248 -9.53 -46.38 10.52
N THR A 249 -10.48 -46.25 11.44
CA THR A 249 -11.93 -46.37 11.15
C THR A 249 -12.41 -45.37 10.10
N PHE A 250 -11.82 -44.16 10.07
CA PHE A 250 -12.13 -43.18 9.03
C PHE A 250 -11.66 -43.67 7.65
N TYR A 251 -10.40 -44.10 7.51
CA TYR A 251 -9.87 -44.57 6.23
C TYR A 251 -10.57 -45.85 5.74
N ASP A 252 -10.83 -46.81 6.62
CA ASP A 252 -11.51 -48.06 6.25
C ASP A 252 -12.91 -47.79 5.70
N LYS A 253 -13.68 -46.90 6.35
CA LYS A 253 -15.03 -46.54 5.93
C LYS A 253 -15.05 -45.66 4.68
N VAL A 254 -14.13 -44.71 4.56
CA VAL A 254 -13.98 -43.87 3.35
C VAL A 254 -13.59 -44.71 2.14
N LYS A 255 -12.70 -45.70 2.34
CA LYS A 255 -12.29 -46.64 1.29
C LYS A 255 -13.43 -47.58 0.89
N ALA A 256 -14.19 -48.10 1.87
CA ALA A 256 -15.35 -48.95 1.59
C ALA A 256 -16.48 -48.20 0.85
N ALA A 257 -16.63 -46.90 1.10
CA ALA A 257 -17.63 -46.04 0.45
C ALA A 257 -17.13 -45.37 -0.84
N SER A 258 -15.88 -45.62 -1.26
CA SER A 258 -15.24 -45.03 -2.44
C SER A 258 -15.37 -43.49 -2.49
N ILE A 259 -15.23 -42.82 -1.35
CA ILE A 259 -15.32 -41.35 -1.28
C ILE A 259 -13.97 -40.75 -1.67
N GLU A 260 -13.96 -39.95 -2.74
CA GLU A 260 -12.76 -39.28 -3.22
C GLU A 260 -12.45 -38.01 -2.42
N GLY A 261 -11.18 -37.84 -2.05
CA GLY A 261 -10.67 -36.64 -1.40
C GLY A 261 -9.97 -35.71 -2.40
N THR A 262 -10.20 -34.40 -2.30
CA THR A 262 -9.47 -33.39 -3.09
C THR A 262 -8.20 -32.98 -2.34
N ARG A 263 -7.03 -33.16 -2.96
CA ARG A 263 -5.74 -32.78 -2.35
C ARG A 263 -5.39 -31.33 -2.68
N THR A 264 -5.24 -30.52 -1.64
CA THR A 264 -4.77 -29.12 -1.75
C THR A 264 -3.57 -28.93 -0.84
N GLY A 265 -2.38 -28.90 -1.44
CA GLY A 265 -1.12 -28.83 -0.70
C GLY A 265 -0.85 -30.10 0.12
N ILE A 266 -0.67 -29.94 1.43
CA ILE A 266 -0.38 -31.02 2.39
C ILE A 266 -1.67 -31.70 2.89
N TYR A 267 -2.83 -31.06 2.74
CA TYR A 267 -4.10 -31.54 3.28
C TYR A 267 -4.98 -32.18 2.21
N VAL A 268 -5.72 -33.21 2.63
CA VAL A 268 -6.78 -33.86 1.83
C VAL A 268 -8.13 -33.46 2.41
N TYR A 269 -8.99 -32.94 1.55
CA TYR A 269 -10.31 -32.42 1.89
C TYR A 269 -11.40 -33.37 1.38
N TYR A 270 -12.40 -33.62 2.22
CA TYR A 270 -13.55 -34.47 1.92
C TYR A 270 -14.84 -33.67 2.04
N LYS A 271 -15.81 -33.89 1.15
CA LYS A 271 -17.09 -33.20 1.20
C LYS A 271 -17.84 -33.55 2.48
N LYS A 272 -18.29 -32.52 3.21
CA LYS A 272 -19.07 -32.65 4.44
C LYS A 272 -20.35 -33.44 4.22
N THR A 273 -21.00 -33.28 3.06
CA THR A 273 -22.21 -34.02 2.69
C THR A 273 -21.98 -35.53 2.63
N ASP A 274 -20.84 -35.94 2.09
CA ASP A 274 -20.53 -37.36 1.87
C ASP A 274 -20.05 -38.00 3.18
N LEU A 275 -19.28 -37.25 3.98
CA LEU A 275 -18.93 -37.64 5.35
C LEU A 275 -20.16 -37.72 6.25
N ASP A 276 -21.09 -36.78 6.13
CA ASP A 276 -22.33 -36.78 6.89
C ASP A 276 -23.17 -38.02 6.57
N ARG A 277 -23.31 -38.40 5.30
CA ARG A 277 -24.00 -39.65 4.91
C ARG A 277 -23.35 -40.90 5.50
N LEU A 278 -22.02 -40.90 5.65
CA LEU A 278 -21.27 -42.05 6.13
C LEU A 278 -21.21 -42.14 7.66
N PHE A 279 -21.24 -41.00 8.35
CA PHE A 279 -20.90 -40.91 9.77
C PHE A 279 -21.99 -40.27 10.67
N LYS A 280 -23.06 -39.66 10.12
CA LYS A 280 -24.20 -39.16 10.94
C LYS A 280 -25.13 -40.25 11.46
N ASP A 281 -24.99 -41.50 11.03
CA ASP A 281 -25.75 -42.63 11.56
C ASP A 281 -25.31 -42.99 12.97
N LYS A 282 -25.69 -42.16 13.94
CA LYS A 282 -25.52 -42.35 15.39
C LYS A 282 -26.76 -42.99 16.03
N THR A 283 -27.46 -43.87 15.33
CA THR A 283 -28.35 -44.81 16.01
C THR A 283 -27.69 -46.18 15.98
N PRO A 284 -27.01 -46.61 17.07
CA PRO A 284 -26.64 -48.00 17.19
C PRO A 284 -27.90 -48.86 16.98
N LYS A 285 -27.84 -49.85 16.09
CA LYS A 285 -28.87 -50.88 15.95
C LYS A 285 -28.85 -51.71 17.23
N ILE A 286 -29.49 -51.22 18.28
CA ILE A 286 -29.60 -51.91 19.57
C ILE A 286 -30.75 -52.92 19.45
N PRO A 287 -30.53 -54.21 19.72
CA PRO A 287 -31.61 -55.19 19.85
C PRO A 287 -32.64 -54.72 20.88
N ALA A 288 -33.93 -54.80 20.57
CA ALA A 288 -35.01 -54.28 21.43
C ALA A 288 -34.98 -54.86 22.86
N GLU A 289 -34.46 -56.07 23.02
CA GLU A 289 -34.29 -56.79 24.29
C GLU A 289 -33.35 -56.07 25.27
N ILE A 290 -32.26 -55.47 24.78
CA ILE A 290 -31.29 -54.75 25.63
C ILE A 290 -31.88 -53.44 26.12
N ARG A 291 -32.65 -52.73 25.28
CA ARG A 291 -33.34 -51.49 25.67
C ARG A 291 -34.40 -51.70 26.75
N LYS A 292 -35.01 -52.88 26.83
CA LYS A 292 -36.06 -53.20 27.80
C LYS A 292 -35.50 -53.57 29.17
N ASN A 293 -34.40 -54.35 29.19
CA ASN A 293 -33.90 -54.99 30.41
C ASN A 293 -32.60 -54.38 30.96
N TYR A 294 -31.93 -53.51 30.20
CA TYR A 294 -30.65 -52.91 30.59
C TYR A 294 -30.70 -51.37 30.53
N MET A 295 -29.96 -50.74 31.44
CA MET A 295 -29.82 -49.30 31.56
C MET A 295 -28.36 -48.87 31.32
N ARG A 296 -28.16 -47.76 30.62
CA ARG A 296 -26.81 -47.22 30.37
C ARG A 296 -26.23 -46.64 31.66
N SER A 297 -24.91 -46.71 31.84
CA SER A 297 -24.21 -46.09 32.98
C SER A 297 -24.62 -44.63 33.22
N GLY A 298 -24.63 -43.79 32.17
CA GLY A 298 -25.01 -42.38 32.30
C GLY A 298 -26.45 -42.15 32.74
N ASP A 299 -27.37 -43.03 32.34
CA ASP A 299 -28.78 -42.94 32.74
C ASP A 299 -28.97 -43.47 34.16
N ALA A 300 -28.23 -44.50 34.55
CA ALA A 300 -28.21 -45.05 35.91
C ALA A 300 -27.69 -44.03 36.93
N LEU A 301 -26.63 -43.29 36.60
CA LEU A 301 -26.08 -42.23 37.46
C LEU A 301 -27.11 -41.13 37.74
N LYS A 302 -27.90 -40.77 36.73
CA LYS A 302 -28.98 -39.78 36.86
C LYS A 302 -30.17 -40.33 37.65
N TYR A 303 -30.57 -41.57 37.36
CA TYR A 303 -31.76 -42.19 37.96
C TYR A 303 -31.59 -42.48 39.46
N TYR A 304 -30.40 -42.90 39.89
CA TYR A 304 -30.10 -43.19 41.29
C TYR A 304 -29.38 -42.04 42.01
N HIS A 305 -29.13 -40.91 41.35
CA HIS A 305 -28.42 -39.75 41.90
C HIS A 305 -27.04 -40.09 42.49
N LEU A 306 -26.24 -40.88 41.78
CA LEU A 306 -24.94 -41.37 42.24
C LEU A 306 -23.79 -40.75 41.44
N GLY A 307 -22.65 -40.57 42.11
CA GLY A 307 -21.39 -40.20 41.47
C GLY A 307 -20.76 -41.37 40.70
N GLN A 308 -20.08 -41.07 39.59
CA GLN A 308 -19.49 -42.08 38.68
C GLN A 308 -18.51 -43.03 39.38
N LYS A 309 -17.70 -42.51 40.32
CA LYS A 309 -16.72 -43.29 41.07
C LYS A 309 -17.39 -44.36 41.95
N ARG A 310 -18.37 -43.93 42.75
CA ARG A 310 -19.15 -44.79 43.65
C ARG A 310 -19.94 -45.85 42.87
N PHE A 311 -20.57 -45.46 41.76
CA PHE A 311 -21.29 -46.39 40.89
C PHE A 311 -20.37 -47.48 40.31
N SER A 312 -19.16 -47.13 39.88
CA SER A 312 -18.21 -48.10 39.32
C SER A 312 -17.68 -49.07 40.38
N GLU A 313 -17.39 -48.59 41.58
CA GLU A 313 -16.90 -49.42 42.69
C GLU A 313 -17.98 -50.39 43.18
N GLU A 314 -19.21 -49.91 43.40
CA GLU A 314 -20.32 -50.73 43.91
C GLU A 314 -20.81 -51.76 42.87
N THR A 315 -20.91 -51.38 41.59
CA THR A 315 -21.31 -52.34 40.53
C THR A 315 -20.24 -53.39 40.25
N GLN A 316 -18.96 -53.07 40.46
CA GLN A 316 -17.85 -54.02 40.34
C GLN A 316 -17.79 -54.96 41.54
N ALA A 317 -17.99 -54.46 42.77
CA ALA A 317 -18.01 -55.25 43.98
C ALA A 317 -19.18 -56.26 44.00
N ALA A 318 -20.33 -55.87 43.46
CA ALA A 318 -21.53 -56.72 43.40
C ALA A 318 -21.61 -57.61 42.14
N GLY A 319 -20.65 -57.51 41.22
CA GLY A 319 -20.61 -58.34 40.02
C GLY A 319 -21.79 -58.13 39.07
N VAL A 320 -22.31 -56.90 38.94
CA VAL A 320 -23.50 -56.61 38.12
C VAL A 320 -23.24 -56.98 36.65
N THR A 321 -24.21 -57.66 36.04
CA THR A 321 -24.16 -58.09 34.64
C THR A 321 -24.10 -56.87 33.73
N LYS A 322 -23.01 -56.75 32.97
CA LYS A 322 -22.82 -55.66 32.00
C LYS A 322 -22.60 -56.18 30.58
N VAL A 323 -23.24 -55.52 29.63
CA VAL A 323 -23.09 -55.77 28.20
C VAL A 323 -22.44 -54.55 27.55
N ARG A 324 -21.43 -54.79 26.72
CA ARG A 324 -20.78 -53.75 25.91
C ARG A 324 -21.36 -53.77 24.50
N THR A 325 -21.86 -52.64 24.03
CA THR A 325 -22.37 -52.49 22.66
C THR A 325 -21.41 -51.62 21.82
N GLU A 326 -21.61 -51.62 20.50
CA GLU A 326 -20.85 -50.75 19.57
C GLU A 326 -20.86 -49.29 20.03
N GLY A 327 -19.70 -48.62 19.95
CA GLY A 327 -19.54 -47.24 20.43
C GLY A 327 -19.09 -47.09 21.88
N ASN A 328 -18.55 -48.15 22.50
CA ASN A 328 -18.01 -48.14 23.87
C ASN A 328 -19.06 -47.85 24.96
N TYR A 329 -20.33 -48.09 24.66
CA TYR A 329 -21.42 -47.97 25.63
C TYR A 329 -21.50 -49.22 26.50
N VAL A 330 -21.58 -49.02 27.82
CA VAL A 330 -21.75 -50.08 28.82
C VAL A 330 -23.16 -50.02 29.38
N TRP A 331 -23.86 -51.14 29.26
CA TRP A 331 -25.23 -51.33 29.73
C TRP A 331 -25.23 -52.28 30.91
N TYR A 332 -26.00 -51.96 31.94
CA TYR A 332 -26.11 -52.71 33.19
C TYR A 332 -27.54 -53.21 33.35
N LYS A 333 -27.72 -54.44 33.82
CA LYS A 333 -29.06 -55.02 33.97
C LYS A 333 -29.87 -54.24 35.01
N LYS A 334 -31.08 -53.80 34.65
CA LYS A 334 -31.88 -52.89 35.46
C LYS A 334 -32.25 -53.49 36.81
N ASP A 335 -32.67 -54.76 36.83
CA ASP A 335 -33.10 -55.46 38.05
C ASP A 335 -31.98 -55.59 39.10
N GLU A 336 -30.73 -55.77 38.65
CA GLU A 336 -29.57 -55.89 39.52
C GLU A 336 -29.14 -54.52 40.06
N LEU A 337 -29.26 -53.47 39.25
CA LEU A 337 -29.03 -52.10 39.69
C LEU A 337 -30.10 -51.63 40.69
N ASP A 338 -31.38 -51.95 40.46
CA ASP A 338 -32.47 -51.61 41.37
C ASP A 338 -32.25 -52.30 42.73
N LYS A 339 -31.85 -53.58 42.76
CA LYS A 339 -31.53 -54.27 44.03
C LYS A 339 -30.35 -53.65 44.77
N LEU A 340 -29.36 -53.13 44.04
CA LEU A 340 -28.16 -52.55 44.62
C LEU A 340 -28.40 -51.15 45.21
N PHE A 341 -29.03 -50.28 44.42
CA PHE A 341 -29.08 -48.85 44.70
C PHE A 341 -30.42 -48.37 45.27
N LYS A 342 -31.52 -49.14 45.12
CA LYS A 342 -32.84 -48.80 45.68
C LYS A 342 -32.94 -49.09 47.19
N LYS A 343 -32.07 -49.95 47.75
CA LYS A 343 -31.95 -50.16 49.20
C LYS A 343 -31.35 -48.95 49.95
N ILE A 344 -30.74 -48.00 49.24
CA ILE A 344 -30.03 -46.87 49.84
C ILE A 344 -30.94 -45.63 49.93
N SER A 345 -32.03 -45.56 49.15
CA SER A 345 -33.00 -44.46 49.27
C SER A 345 -33.91 -44.58 50.50
N ASP A 346 -34.16 -45.79 51.02
CA ASP A 346 -35.01 -45.98 52.22
C ASP A 346 -34.25 -45.84 53.55
N ASN A 347 -32.91 -45.90 53.55
CA ASN A 347 -32.08 -45.72 54.75
C ASN A 347 -31.44 -44.33 54.88
N GLY A 348 -31.86 -43.37 54.04
CA GLY A 348 -31.34 -42.00 53.99
C GLY A 348 -32.30 -40.93 54.52
N SER A 349 -33.20 -41.30 55.44
CA SER A 349 -34.00 -40.35 56.22
C SER A 349 -34.02 -40.78 57.68
N ASN A 350 -32.90 -40.53 58.36
CA ASN A 350 -32.90 -40.17 59.77
C ASN A 350 -31.69 -39.28 60.07
#